data_AF-A0A223CWA1-F1
#
_entry.id   AF-A0A223CWA1-F1
#
_cell.length_a   1.000
_cell.length_b   1.000
_cell.length_c   1.000
_cell.angle_alpha   90.00
_cell.angle_beta   90.00
_cell.angle_gamma   90.00
#
_symmetry.space_group_name_H-M   'P 1'
#
loop_
_entity.id
_entity.type
_entity.pdbx_description
1 polymer ?
#
loop_
_entity_poly.entity_id
_entity_poly.type
_entity_poly.pdbx_seq_one_letter_code
_entity_poly.pdbx_strand_id
1 'polypeptide(L)'
;MISHEQDLMAQVGLIERLELPEQARVLEAGCGTGPHLRQLAQVRPKWRLTGVDLCCAALSSGCMMAALQKSGIDFLQLDLYKLPYADGSFDFVYTRDVLDHLTDPEQALHELRRVLAPGGTLLLFEQREPSA
;
A
#
# COMPACT_ATOMS: atom_id res chain seq x y z
N MET A 1 3.81 -23.63 -6.83
CA MET A 1 2.80 -22.61 -6.48
C MET A 1 3.15 -22.14 -5.09
N ILE A 2 3.74 -20.95 -4.98
CA ILE A 2 4.02 -20.32 -3.68
C ILE A 2 2.66 -19.97 -3.05
N SER A 3 2.47 -20.19 -1.75
CA SER A 3 1.20 -19.82 -1.11
C SER A 3 1.06 -18.30 -1.02
N HIS A 4 -0.17 -17.77 -1.04
CA HIS A 4 -0.43 -16.32 -0.90
C HIS A 4 0.27 -15.70 0.32
N GLU A 5 0.41 -16.46 1.41
CA GLU A 5 1.11 -16.04 2.62
C GLU A 5 2.64 -15.95 2.44
N GLN A 6 3.26 -16.89 1.73
CA GLN A 6 4.69 -16.86 1.46
C GLN A 6 5.07 -15.67 0.58
N ASP A 7 4.26 -15.36 -0.42
CA ASP A 7 4.47 -14.20 -1.29
C ASP A 7 4.32 -12.88 -0.51
N LEU A 8 3.29 -12.77 0.33
CA LEU A 8 3.12 -11.65 1.26
C LEU A 8 4.37 -11.42 2.12
N MET A 9 4.91 -12.47 2.76
CA MET A 9 6.09 -12.34 3.62
C MET A 9 7.35 -11.98 2.84
N ALA A 10 7.50 -12.46 1.61
CA ALA A 10 8.62 -12.09 0.75
C ALA A 10 8.58 -10.59 0.40
N GLN A 11 7.40 -10.06 0.11
CA GLN A 11 7.19 -8.64 -0.22
C GLN A 11 7.42 -7.73 0.99
N VAL A 12 6.89 -8.10 2.17
CA VAL A 12 7.19 -7.42 3.43
C VAL A 12 8.71 -7.42 3.69
N GLY A 13 9.36 -8.57 3.53
CA GLY A 13 10.80 -8.71 3.72
C GLY A 13 11.64 -7.93 2.70
N LEU A 14 11.11 -7.59 1.53
CA LEU A 14 11.74 -6.66 0.58
C LEU A 14 11.61 -5.22 1.08
N ILE A 15 10.40 -4.81 1.50
CA ILE A 15 10.13 -3.46 2.01
C ILE A 15 10.97 -3.16 3.25
N GLU A 16 11.17 -4.14 4.12
CA GLU A 16 12.01 -3.97 5.31
C GLU A 16 13.48 -3.65 5.01
N ARG A 17 13.98 -4.00 3.80
CA ARG A 17 15.35 -3.72 3.36
C ARG A 17 15.50 -2.34 2.72
N LEU A 18 14.39 -1.63 2.49
CA LEU A 18 14.43 -0.27 1.97
C LEU A 18 14.93 0.67 3.07
N GLU A 19 15.84 1.57 2.68
CA GLU A 19 16.28 2.66 3.55
C GLU A 19 15.21 3.76 3.58
N LEU A 20 14.31 3.66 4.56
CA LEU A 20 13.23 4.61 4.77
C LEU A 20 13.35 5.29 6.14
N PRO A 21 12.76 6.48 6.35
CA PRO A 21 12.74 7.13 7.65
C PRO A 21 12.20 6.23 8.76
N GLU A 22 12.71 6.39 9.98
CA GLU A 22 12.27 5.62 11.16
C GLU A 22 10.77 5.77 11.43
N GLN A 23 10.19 6.93 11.10
CA GLN A 23 8.77 7.25 11.19
C GLN A 23 8.19 7.56 9.80
N ALA A 24 8.43 6.68 8.84
CA ALA A 24 7.95 6.85 7.47
C ALA A 24 6.41 6.97 7.40
N ARG A 25 5.94 7.86 6.53
CA ARG A 25 4.55 7.97 6.10
C ARG A 25 4.36 7.07 4.88
N VAL A 26 3.51 6.06 5.01
CA VAL A 26 3.36 5.00 4.02
C VAL A 26 1.94 4.97 3.48
N LEU A 27 1.82 4.88 2.15
CA LEU A 27 0.56 4.66 1.47
C LEU A 27 0.56 3.31 0.72
N GLU A 28 -0.41 2.46 1.02
CA GLU A 28 -0.78 1.34 0.14
C GLU A 28 -1.99 1.75 -0.72
N ALA A 29 -1.77 1.80 -2.04
CA ALA A 29 -2.80 2.07 -3.03
C ALA A 29 -3.47 0.77 -3.47
N GLY A 30 -4.79 0.67 -3.30
CA GLY A 30 -5.58 -0.56 -3.52
C GLY A 30 -5.33 -1.61 -2.44
N CYS A 31 -5.43 -1.22 -1.17
CA CYS A 31 -5.03 -2.08 -0.04
C CYS A 31 -5.97 -3.26 0.22
N GLY A 32 -7.17 -3.29 -0.37
CA GLY A 32 -8.21 -4.26 -0.06
C GLY A 32 -8.48 -4.35 1.44
N THR A 33 -8.26 -5.53 2.02
CA THR A 33 -8.41 -5.73 3.48
C THR A 33 -7.17 -5.35 4.28
N GLY A 34 -6.06 -4.94 3.65
CA GLY A 34 -4.81 -4.49 4.28
C GLY A 34 -3.95 -5.56 4.96
N PRO A 35 -3.78 -6.79 4.43
CA PRO A 35 -2.88 -7.78 5.03
C PRO A 35 -1.43 -7.31 5.07
N HIS A 36 -0.97 -6.61 4.02
CA HIS A 36 0.39 -6.09 3.92
C HIS A 36 0.64 -4.99 4.97
N LEU A 37 -0.27 -4.02 5.08
CA LEU A 37 -0.22 -2.98 6.12
C LEU A 37 -0.20 -3.57 7.54
N ARG A 38 -1.00 -4.61 7.83
CA ARG A 38 -0.99 -5.25 9.15
C ARG A 38 0.34 -5.91 9.48
N GLN A 39 0.99 -6.54 8.52
CA GLN A 39 2.33 -7.10 8.73
C GLN A 39 3.37 -5.99 8.94
N LEU A 40 3.33 -4.94 8.11
CA LEU A 40 4.19 -3.78 8.26
C LEU A 40 4.01 -3.08 9.62
N ALA A 41 2.78 -3.00 10.13
CA ALA A 41 2.50 -2.43 11.46
C ALA A 41 3.22 -3.19 12.58
N GLN A 42 3.42 -4.50 12.44
CA GLN A 42 4.11 -5.32 13.42
C GLN A 42 5.63 -5.14 13.35
N VAL A 43 6.21 -5.12 12.15
CA VAL A 43 7.67 -5.03 11.97
C VAL A 43 8.21 -3.60 11.94
N ARG A 44 7.35 -2.61 11.72
CA ARG A 44 7.65 -1.18 11.70
C ARG A 44 6.60 -0.37 12.49
N PRO A 45 6.48 -0.58 13.82
CA PRO A 45 5.42 0.02 14.64
C PRO A 45 5.46 1.55 14.74
N LYS A 46 6.53 2.19 14.28
CA LYS A 46 6.68 3.66 14.25
C LYS A 46 6.21 4.29 12.93
N TRP A 47 5.94 3.48 11.91
CA TRP A 47 5.44 3.97 10.63
C TRP A 47 3.98 4.40 10.74
N ARG A 48 3.63 5.42 9.96
CA ARG A 48 2.24 5.88 9.80
C ARG A 48 1.69 5.24 8.54
N LEU A 49 0.77 4.30 8.72
CA LEU A 49 0.31 3.43 7.66
C LEU A 49 -1.08 3.85 7.19
N THR A 50 -1.21 4.18 5.91
CA THR A 50 -2.47 4.52 5.27
C THR A 50 -2.76 3.52 4.15
N GLY A 51 -3.94 2.91 4.17
CA GLY A 51 -4.47 2.06 3.11
C GLY A 51 -5.65 2.72 2.42
N VAL A 52 -5.64 2.76 1.09
CA VAL A 52 -6.76 3.28 0.31
C VAL A 52 -7.28 2.26 -0.68
N ASP A 53 -8.59 2.20 -0.86
CA ASP A 53 -9.25 1.31 -1.80
C ASP A 53 -10.64 1.86 -2.19
N LEU A 54 -11.21 1.45 -3.32
CA LEU A 54 -12.59 1.79 -3.68
C LEU A 54 -13.61 0.84 -3.02
N CYS A 55 -13.19 -0.36 -2.63
CA CYS A 55 -14.04 -1.39 -2.06
C CYS A 55 -14.31 -1.14 -0.56
N CYS A 56 -15.40 -0.44 -0.27
CA CYS A 56 -15.84 -0.14 1.09
C CYS A 56 -15.99 -1.40 1.97
N ALA A 57 -16.43 -2.53 1.41
CA ALA A 57 -16.56 -3.79 2.15
C ALA A 57 -15.20 -4.34 2.62
N ALA A 58 -14.19 -4.33 1.75
CA ALA A 58 -12.84 -4.77 2.08
C ALA A 58 -12.19 -3.87 3.13
N LEU A 59 -12.34 -2.53 2.99
CA LEU A 59 -11.89 -1.56 3.97
C LEU A 59 -12.55 -1.77 5.33
N SER A 60 -13.87 -2.01 5.37
CA SER A 60 -14.59 -2.28 6.62
C SER A 60 -14.05 -3.50 7.35
N SER A 61 -13.77 -4.60 6.62
CA SER A 61 -13.11 -5.78 7.19
C SER A 61 -11.69 -5.46 7.67
N GLY A 62 -10.91 -4.71 6.89
CA GLY A 62 -9.55 -4.29 7.24
C GLY A 62 -9.49 -3.47 8.52
N CYS A 63 -10.38 -2.47 8.65
CA CYS A 63 -10.56 -1.67 9.86
C CYS A 63 -10.81 -2.54 11.10
N MET A 64 -11.74 -3.49 10.99
CA MET A 64 -12.07 -4.37 12.12
C MET A 64 -10.88 -5.24 12.53
N MET A 65 -10.16 -5.82 11.56
CA MET A 65 -8.96 -6.62 11.83
C MET A 65 -7.84 -5.78 12.46
N ALA A 66 -7.60 -4.57 11.95
CA ALA A 66 -6.58 -3.67 12.47
C ALA A 66 -6.90 -3.17 13.88
N ALA A 67 -8.18 -2.92 14.19
CA ALA A 67 -8.62 -2.55 15.53
C ALA A 67 -8.38 -3.68 16.55
N LEU A 68 -8.69 -4.92 16.19
CA LEU A 68 -8.44 -6.10 17.04
C LEU A 68 -6.95 -6.29 17.33
N GLN A 69 -6.08 -5.96 16.37
CA GLN A 69 -4.62 -6.06 16.50
C GLN A 69 -3.95 -4.80 17.04
N LYS A 70 -4.72 -3.72 17.27
CA LYS A 70 -4.21 -2.39 17.66
C LYS A 70 -3.11 -1.87 16.74
N SER A 71 -3.25 -2.10 15.43
CA SER A 71 -2.22 -1.81 14.43
C SER A 71 -2.07 -0.33 14.06
N GLY A 72 -3.05 0.52 14.39
CA GLY A 72 -2.97 1.96 14.12
C GLY A 72 -2.92 2.34 12.62
N ILE A 73 -3.61 1.56 11.77
CA ILE A 73 -3.67 1.78 10.33
C ILE A 73 -4.89 2.62 9.97
N ASP A 74 -4.72 3.65 9.15
CA ASP A 74 -5.81 4.45 8.60
C ASP A 74 -6.29 3.86 7.28
N PHE A 75 -7.56 3.46 7.21
CA PHE A 75 -8.20 2.96 5.99
C PHE A 75 -9.19 3.99 5.45
N LEU A 76 -9.06 4.34 4.17
CA LEU A 76 -9.87 5.40 3.55
C LEU A 76 -10.38 4.97 2.18
N GLN A 77 -11.67 5.23 1.91
CA GLN A 77 -12.23 4.98 0.59
C GLN A 77 -11.89 6.14 -0.35
N LEU A 78 -10.91 5.96 -1.23
CA LEU A 78 -10.39 7.01 -2.11
C LEU A 78 -10.13 6.49 -3.51
N ASP A 79 -10.27 7.38 -4.50
CA ASP A 79 -9.95 7.13 -5.90
C ASP A 79 -8.46 7.41 -6.16
N LEU A 80 -7.76 6.43 -6.73
CA LEU A 80 -6.33 6.54 -7.04
C LEU A 80 -6.04 7.54 -8.16
N TYR A 81 -7.03 7.91 -8.97
CA TYR A 81 -6.87 8.94 -10.00
C TYR A 81 -6.83 10.36 -9.43
N LYS A 82 -7.27 10.53 -8.17
CA LYS A 82 -7.29 11.83 -7.49
C LYS A 82 -7.31 11.67 -5.97
N LEU A 83 -6.13 11.64 -5.38
CA LEU A 83 -5.94 11.52 -3.95
C LEU A 83 -6.00 12.90 -3.26
N PRO A 84 -6.75 13.05 -2.16
CA PRO A 84 -6.90 14.30 -1.43
C PRO A 84 -5.69 14.61 -0.51
N TYR A 85 -4.48 14.28 -0.96
CA TYR A 85 -3.23 14.56 -0.27
C TYR A 85 -2.43 15.63 -1.01
N ALA A 86 -1.67 16.43 -0.26
CA ALA A 86 -0.73 17.37 -0.84
C ALA A 86 0.44 16.64 -1.52
N ASP A 87 1.14 17.34 -2.41
CA ASP A 87 2.35 16.83 -3.02
C ASP A 87 3.38 16.45 -1.95
N GLY A 88 4.05 15.31 -2.11
CA GLY A 88 5.05 14.85 -1.15
C GLY A 88 4.56 14.47 0.25
N SER A 89 3.29 14.08 0.38
CA SER A 89 2.69 13.65 1.64
C SER A 89 3.20 12.31 2.19
N PHE A 90 3.78 11.45 1.34
CA PHE A 90 4.26 10.11 1.73
C PHE A 90 5.73 9.89 1.41
N ASP A 91 6.44 9.20 2.30
CA ASP A 91 7.85 8.85 2.12
C ASP A 91 7.99 7.54 1.32
N PHE A 92 6.97 6.67 1.43
CA PHE A 92 6.89 5.40 0.71
C PHE A 92 5.46 5.18 0.21
N VAL A 93 5.33 4.85 -1.08
CA VAL A 93 4.05 4.48 -1.69
C VAL A 93 4.24 3.11 -2.32
N TYR A 94 3.27 2.22 -2.16
CA TYR A 94 3.28 0.95 -2.86
C TYR A 94 1.89 0.49 -3.28
N THR A 95 1.85 -0.42 -4.24
CA THR A 95 0.63 -1.07 -4.70
C THR A 95 0.90 -2.54 -4.99
N ARG A 96 -0.16 -3.35 -4.99
CA ARG A 96 -0.08 -4.79 -5.19
C ARG A 96 -1.25 -5.30 -6.01
N ASP A 97 -0.98 -5.79 -7.21
CA ASP A 97 -1.97 -6.39 -8.11
C ASP A 97 -3.15 -5.44 -8.36
N VAL A 98 -2.87 -4.15 -8.59
CA VAL A 98 -3.91 -3.10 -8.75
C VAL A 98 -3.93 -2.55 -10.17
N LEU A 99 -2.78 -2.41 -10.82
CA LEU A 99 -2.68 -1.63 -12.07
C LEU A 99 -3.53 -2.23 -13.19
N ASP A 100 -3.62 -3.56 -13.29
CA ASP A 100 -4.44 -4.26 -14.29
C ASP A 100 -5.95 -4.05 -14.10
N HIS A 101 -6.38 -3.57 -12.93
CA HIS A 101 -7.77 -3.23 -12.64
C HIS A 101 -8.11 -1.77 -12.96
N LEU A 102 -7.11 -0.95 -13.32
CA LEU A 102 -7.29 0.46 -13.62
C LEU A 102 -7.58 0.68 -15.11
N THR A 103 -8.52 1.58 -15.39
CA THR A 103 -8.82 2.06 -16.74
C THR A 103 -7.73 2.96 -17.30
N ASP A 104 -7.00 3.69 -16.44
CA ASP A 104 -5.88 4.55 -16.81
C ASP A 104 -4.73 4.41 -15.79
N PRO A 105 -3.93 3.33 -15.87
CA PRO A 105 -2.84 3.11 -14.93
C PRO A 105 -1.78 4.22 -14.96
N GLU A 106 -1.58 4.90 -16.09
CA GLU A 106 -0.65 6.03 -16.20
C GLU A 106 -1.10 7.20 -15.35
N GLN A 107 -2.39 7.57 -15.42
CA GLN A 107 -2.95 8.63 -14.58
C GLN A 107 -2.80 8.31 -13.09
N ALA A 108 -3.10 7.07 -12.68
CA ALA A 108 -2.94 6.67 -11.28
C ALA A 108 -1.47 6.72 -10.85
N LEU A 109 -0.54 6.24 -11.67
CA LEU A 109 0.90 6.32 -11.38
C LEU A 109 1.38 7.77 -11.27
N HIS A 110 0.87 8.68 -12.10
CA HIS A 110 1.13 10.11 -11.96
C HIS A 110 0.65 10.66 -10.61
N GLU A 111 -0.53 10.26 -10.16
CA GLU A 111 -1.07 10.69 -8.87
C GLU A 111 -0.30 10.10 -7.68
N LEU A 112 0.07 8.81 -7.74
CA LEU A 112 0.94 8.17 -6.74
C LEU A 112 2.32 8.84 -6.70
N ARG A 113 2.87 9.21 -7.86
CA ARG A 113 4.14 9.93 -7.97
C ARG A 113 4.07 11.35 -7.40
N ARG A 114 2.92 12.02 -7.53
CA ARG A 114 2.68 13.38 -7.00
C ARG A 114 2.67 13.38 -5.47
N VAL A 115 1.96 12.44 -4.85
CA VAL A 115 1.88 12.36 -3.38
C VAL A 115 3.16 11.82 -2.74
N LEU A 116 4.08 11.27 -3.52
CA LEU A 116 5.39 10.80 -3.07
C LEU A 116 6.37 11.96 -2.84
N ALA A 117 7.03 11.97 -1.68
CA ALA A 117 8.00 12.98 -1.30
C ALA A 117 9.21 12.99 -2.26
N PRO A 118 9.91 14.13 -2.40
CA PRO A 118 11.21 14.16 -3.07
C PRO A 118 12.17 13.14 -2.44
N GLY A 119 12.71 12.22 -3.25
CA GLY A 119 13.57 11.13 -2.78
C GLY A 119 12.82 9.96 -2.13
N GLY A 120 11.49 9.98 -2.09
CA GLY A 120 10.67 8.85 -1.65
C GLY A 120 10.69 7.69 -2.64
N THR A 121 10.22 6.53 -2.17
CA THR A 121 10.20 5.29 -2.95
C THR A 121 8.78 4.94 -3.39
N LEU A 122 8.60 4.59 -4.67
CA LEU A 122 7.40 3.93 -5.19
C LEU A 122 7.75 2.47 -5.53
N LEU A 123 7.00 1.52 -5.00
CA LEU A 123 7.17 0.09 -5.27
C LEU A 123 5.86 -0.51 -5.83
N LEU A 124 5.98 -1.27 -6.92
CA LEU A 124 4.83 -1.90 -7.57
C LEU A 124 5.04 -3.43 -7.50
N PHE A 125 4.11 -4.13 -6.86
CA PHE A 125 4.06 -5.58 -6.89
C PHE A 125 3.01 -6.00 -7.91
N GLU A 126 3.44 -6.51 -9.05
CA GLU A 126 2.54 -7.00 -10.09
C GLU A 126 2.83 -8.47 -10.36
N GLN A 127 1.78 -9.29 -10.34
CA GLN A 127 1.86 -10.65 -10.84
C GLN A 127 2.02 -10.63 -12.35
N ARG A 128 3.18 -11.09 -12.81
CA ARG A 128 3.42 -11.27 -14.23
C ARG A 128 2.80 -12.60 -14.66
N GLU A 129 1.69 -12.56 -15.40
CA GLU A 129 1.26 -13.76 -16.12
C GLU A 129 2.37 -14.16 -17.13
N PRO A 130 2.68 -15.45 -17.29
CA PRO A 130 3.63 -15.87 -18.30
C PRO A 130 3.13 -15.42 -19.67
N SER A 131 3.91 -14.59 -20.37
CA SER A 131 3.70 -14.36 -21.80
C SER A 131 3.85 -15.72 -22.49
N ALA A 132 2.78 -16.16 -23.17
CA ALA A 132 2.76 -17.37 -23.99
C ALA A 132 3.87 -17.39 -25.04
#